data_AF-A0A6G9QPF7-F1
#
_entry.id   AF-A0A6G9QPF7-F1
#
_cell.length_a   1.000
_cell.length_b   1.000
_cell.length_c   1.000
_cell.angle_alpha   90.00
_cell.angle_beta   90.00
_cell.angle_gamma   90.00
#
_symmetry.space_group_name_H-M   'P 1'
#
loop_
_entity.id
_entity.type
_entity.pdbx_description
1 polymer ?
#
loop_
_entity_poly.entity_id
_entity_poly.type
_entity_poly.pdbx_seq_one_letter_code
_entity_poly.pdbx_strand_id
1 'polypeptide(L)'
;MNMNCIHTLAHKIDHISVSHLAFHHRNIAQEFISSQRLDADDNQRLLCEAVYHLSCLAYQARTHAHLANVLVTEWALMPCQSRQMLCWLNQLRSAIRHYPHSVNNTPNFYPAPPIAR
;
A
#
# COMPACT_ATOMS: atom_id res chain seq x y z
N MET A 1 9.20 -0.81 -9.94
CA MET A 1 8.83 -1.85 -8.95
C MET A 1 7.37 -2.14 -9.18
N ASN A 2 6.99 -3.23 -9.86
CA ASN A 2 5.60 -3.39 -10.35
C ASN A 2 4.54 -3.19 -9.25
N MET A 3 3.34 -2.71 -9.61
CA MET A 3 2.22 -2.40 -8.70
C MET A 3 1.86 -3.55 -7.74
N ASN A 4 2.09 -4.80 -8.14
CA ASN A 4 1.98 -5.98 -7.28
C ASN A 4 2.88 -5.93 -6.04
N CYS A 5 4.05 -5.28 -6.13
CA CYS A 5 4.95 -5.07 -5.01
C CYS A 5 4.40 -4.03 -4.02
N ILE A 6 3.70 -3.00 -4.49
CA ILE A 6 3.01 -2.02 -3.62
C ILE A 6 1.87 -2.70 -2.87
N HIS A 7 1.07 -3.54 -3.55
CA HIS A 7 0.06 -4.37 -2.89
C HIS A 7 0.67 -5.28 -1.83
N THR A 8 1.76 -5.99 -2.16
CA THR A 8 2.43 -6.87 -1.21
C THR A 8 2.96 -6.11 0.00
N LEU A 9 3.52 -4.91 -0.20
CA LEU A 9 3.96 -4.03 0.89
C LEU A 9 2.79 -3.52 1.73
N ALA A 10 1.70 -3.12 1.10
CA ALA A 10 0.48 -2.66 1.77
C ALA A 10 -0.10 -3.74 2.70
N HIS A 11 -0.20 -4.98 2.22
CA HIS A 11 -0.67 -6.11 3.04
C HIS A 11 0.30 -6.50 4.16
N LYS A 12 1.57 -6.15 4.04
CA LYS A 12 2.60 -6.39 5.06
C LYS A 12 2.85 -5.17 5.95
N ILE A 13 2.07 -4.09 5.83
CA ILE A 13 2.34 -2.82 6.50
C ILE A 13 2.47 -2.98 8.03
N ASP A 14 1.71 -3.90 8.62
CA ASP A 14 1.73 -4.17 10.05
C ASP A 14 3.00 -4.91 10.53
N HIS A 15 3.83 -5.39 9.59
CA HIS A 15 5.04 -6.19 9.85
C HIS A 15 6.32 -5.57 9.27
N ILE A 16 6.24 -4.41 8.62
CA ILE A 16 7.42 -3.72 8.10
C ILE A 16 7.91 -2.66 9.08
N SER A 17 9.22 -2.50 9.17
CA SER A 17 9.84 -1.43 9.94
C SER A 17 9.84 -0.11 9.16
N VAL A 18 10.03 1.00 9.87
CA VAL A 18 10.19 2.34 9.27
C VAL A 18 11.32 2.36 8.25
N SER A 19 12.49 1.77 8.59
CA SER A 19 13.64 1.71 7.68
C SER A 19 13.36 0.90 6.43
N HIS A 20 12.62 -0.21 6.53
CA HIS A 20 12.23 -1.02 5.39
C HIS A 20 11.32 -0.23 4.45
N LEU A 21 10.30 0.45 4.99
CA LEU A 21 9.41 1.28 4.18
C LEU A 21 10.15 2.47 3.54
N ALA A 22 11.05 3.11 4.28
CA ALA A 22 11.91 4.18 3.79
C ALA A 22 12.86 3.74 2.66
N PHE A 23 13.39 2.52 2.75
CA PHE A 23 14.25 1.93 1.72
C PHE A 23 13.52 1.82 0.37
N HIS A 24 12.24 1.43 0.39
CA HIS A 24 11.42 1.31 -0.81
C HIS A 24 10.86 2.64 -1.34
N HIS A 25 11.06 3.77 -0.64
CA HIS A 25 10.44 5.06 -0.98
C HIS A 25 10.65 5.47 -2.45
N ARG A 26 11.89 5.39 -2.95
CA ARG A 26 12.20 5.80 -4.34
C ARG A 26 11.41 4.99 -5.37
N ASN A 27 11.28 3.68 -5.14
CA ASN A 27 10.54 2.80 -6.02
C ASN A 27 9.03 3.07 -5.94
N ILE A 28 8.50 3.29 -4.74
CA ILE A 28 7.09 3.64 -4.51
C ILE A 28 6.75 4.97 -5.20
N ALA A 29 7.62 5.98 -5.10
CA ALA A 29 7.42 7.29 -5.73
C ALA A 29 7.31 7.19 -7.26
N GLN A 30 8.14 6.36 -7.91
CA GLN A 30 8.09 6.15 -9.36
C GLN A 30 6.77 5.49 -9.81
N GLU A 31 6.28 4.53 -9.04
CA GLU A 31 5.00 3.87 -9.33
C GLU A 31 3.81 4.80 -9.08
N PHE A 32 3.85 5.61 -8.02
CA PHE A 32 2.82 6.61 -7.76
C PHE A 32 2.67 7.58 -8.94
N ILE A 33 3.78 8.12 -9.45
CA ILE A 33 3.79 8.99 -10.65
C ILE A 33 3.23 8.25 -11.88
N SER A 34 3.57 6.98 -12.04
CA SER A 34 3.07 6.15 -13.14
C SER A 34 1.57 5.89 -13.02
N SER A 35 1.08 5.61 -11.81
CA SER A 35 -0.34 5.37 -11.53
C SER A 35 -1.22 6.61 -11.72
N GLN A 36 -0.67 7.82 -11.57
CA GLN A 36 -1.40 9.06 -11.85
C GLN A 36 -1.68 9.28 -13.34
N ARG A 37 -0.92 8.62 -14.22
CA ARG A 37 -1.04 8.76 -15.68
C ARG A 37 -1.93 7.70 -16.31
N LEU A 38 -2.27 6.65 -15.58
CA LEU A 38 -3.12 5.55 -16.02
C LEU A 38 -4.51 5.73 -15.42
N ASP A 39 -5.55 5.33 -16.15
CA ASP A 39 -6.92 5.19 -15.61
C ASP A 39 -6.95 4.00 -14.63
N ALA A 40 -6.28 4.16 -13.49
CA ALA A 40 -6.26 3.19 -12.41
C ALA A 40 -7.59 3.26 -11.64
N ASP A 41 -8.08 2.09 -11.20
CA ASP A 41 -9.21 1.99 -10.29
C ASP A 41 -9.01 2.89 -9.05
N ASP A 42 -10.07 3.56 -8.61
CA ASP A 42 -9.99 4.56 -7.53
C ASP A 42 -9.39 3.96 -6.25
N ASN A 43 -9.72 2.71 -5.93
CA ASN A 43 -9.17 2.03 -4.75
C ASN A 43 -7.67 1.71 -4.87
N GLN A 44 -7.22 1.32 -6.06
CA GLN A 44 -5.82 1.03 -6.33
C GLN A 44 -4.98 2.31 -6.27
N ARG A 45 -5.53 3.43 -6.75
CA ARG A 45 -4.92 4.75 -6.61
C ARG A 45 -4.83 5.18 -5.15
N LEU A 46 -5.91 5.04 -4.37
CA LEU A 46 -5.92 5.36 -2.94
C LEU A 46 -4.91 4.50 -2.14
N LEU A 47 -4.77 3.22 -2.49
CA LEU A 47 -3.78 2.34 -1.88
C LEU A 47 -2.36 2.83 -2.18
N CYS A 48 -2.06 3.12 -3.45
CA CYS A 48 -0.75 3.61 -3.87
C CYS A 48 -0.40 4.97 -3.23
N GLU A 49 -1.37 5.88 -3.18
CA GLU A 49 -1.26 7.18 -2.54
C GLU A 49 -0.94 7.04 -1.04
N ALA A 50 -1.68 6.19 -0.33
CA ALA A 50 -1.46 5.98 1.10
C ALA A 50 -0.07 5.36 1.38
N VAL A 51 0.35 4.34 0.62
CA VAL A 51 1.69 3.75 0.74
C VAL A 51 2.78 4.76 0.40
N TYR A 52 2.58 5.60 -0.61
CA TYR A 52 3.49 6.66 -0.97
C TYR A 52 3.68 7.65 0.18
N HIS A 53 2.60 8.19 0.74
CA HIS A 53 2.69 9.15 1.84
C HIS A 53 3.29 8.55 3.11
N LEU A 54 2.96 7.30 3.45
CA LEU A 54 3.62 6.59 4.55
C LEU A 54 5.12 6.43 4.28
N SER A 55 5.52 6.14 3.04
CA SER A 55 6.94 6.04 2.66
C SER A 55 7.67 7.38 2.75
N CYS A 56 7.02 8.50 2.43
CA CYS A 56 7.59 9.85 2.60
C CYS A 56 7.88 10.14 4.07
N LEU A 57 6.90 9.87 4.94
CA LEU A 57 7.06 10.05 6.37
C LEU A 57 8.16 9.13 6.92
N ALA A 58 8.17 7.86 6.52
CA ALA A 58 9.20 6.91 6.94
C ALA A 58 10.60 7.33 6.47
N TYR A 59 10.69 7.85 5.25
CA TYR A 59 11.92 8.41 4.70
C TYR A 59 12.41 9.57 5.57
N GLN A 60 11.54 10.49 5.99
CA GLN A 60 11.93 11.56 6.92
C GLN A 60 12.38 11.03 8.29
N ALA A 61 11.66 10.04 8.83
CA ALA A 61 11.93 9.47 10.15
C ALA A 61 13.22 8.64 10.22
N ARG A 62 13.74 8.14 9.09
CA ARG A 62 14.93 7.27 9.04
C ARG A 62 16.21 7.90 9.60
N THR A 63 16.27 9.22 9.69
CA THR A 63 17.41 9.96 10.28
C THR A 63 17.48 9.77 11.80
N HIS A 64 16.38 9.32 12.42
CA HIS A 64 16.32 9.01 13.84
C HIS A 64 16.58 7.52 14.07
N ALA A 65 17.77 7.18 14.55
CA ALA A 65 18.21 5.79 14.74
C ALA A 65 17.25 4.95 15.60
N HIS A 66 16.59 5.56 16.59
CA HIS A 66 15.63 4.88 17.47
C HIS A 66 14.31 4.51 16.78
N LEU A 67 13.99 5.10 15.62
CA LEU A 67 12.77 4.81 14.85
C LEU A 67 13.01 3.77 13.75
N ALA A 68 14.25 3.56 13.32
CA ALA A 68 14.56 2.75 12.15
C ALA A 68 14.01 1.31 12.23
N ASN A 69 14.05 0.69 13.41
CA ASN A 69 13.61 -0.69 13.62
C ASN A 69 12.18 -0.79 14.19
N VAL A 70 11.51 0.33 14.44
CA VAL A 70 10.12 0.34 14.92
C VAL A 70 9.20 -0.09 13.80
N LEU A 71 8.16 -0.88 14.11
CA LEU A 71 7.14 -1.23 13.11
C LEU A 71 6.35 0.01 12.71
N VAL A 72 5.90 0.09 11.46
CA VAL A 72 5.12 1.24 10.98
C VAL A 72 3.85 1.46 11.80
N THR A 73 3.22 0.38 12.30
CA THR A 73 2.05 0.44 13.18
C THR A 73 2.35 0.97 14.57
N GLU A 74 3.43 0.49 15.19
CA GLU A 74 3.89 0.98 16.49
C GLU A 74 4.31 2.44 16.39
N TRP A 75 5.03 2.77 15.33
CA TRP A 75 5.44 4.12 15.01
C TRP A 75 4.23 5.04 14.90
N ALA A 76 3.14 4.62 14.22
CA ALA A 76 1.90 5.41 14.10
C ALA A 76 1.23 5.76 15.44
N LEU A 77 1.42 4.92 16.47
CA LEU A 77 0.82 5.09 17.79
C LEU A 77 1.71 5.90 18.74
N MET A 78 2.94 6.23 18.36
CA MET A 78 3.83 7.01 19.21
C MET A 78 3.33 8.46 19.37
N PRO A 79 3.40 9.04 20.57
CA PRO A 79 2.79 10.34 20.89
C PRO A 79 3.44 11.52 20.15
N CYS A 80 4.65 11.34 19.64
CA CYS A 80 5.38 12.36 18.88
C CYS A 80 5.10 12.35 17.37
N GLN A 81 4.30 11.41 16.87
CA GLN A 81 4.04 11.30 15.43
C GLN A 81 2.86 12.15 14.96
N SER A 82 2.91 12.52 13.69
CA SER A 82 1.93 13.42 13.08
C SER A 82 0.58 12.70 12.92
N ARG A 83 -0.53 13.43 13.17
CA ARG A 83 -1.90 12.97 12.84
C ARG A 83 -2.02 12.49 11.38
N GLN A 84 -1.18 13.01 10.50
CA GLN A 84 -1.10 12.60 9.09
C GLN A 84 -0.74 11.12 8.96
N MET A 85 0.17 10.60 9.78
CA MET A 85 0.57 9.19 9.71
C MET A 85 -0.60 8.25 10.01
N LEU A 86 -1.36 8.52 11.07
CA LEU A 86 -2.56 7.76 11.41
C LEU A 86 -3.64 7.85 10.32
N CYS A 87 -3.80 9.03 9.71
CA CYS A 87 -4.73 9.21 8.61
C CYS A 87 -4.38 8.29 7.42
N TRP A 88 -3.13 8.32 6.97
CA TRP A 88 -2.68 7.50 5.84
C TRP A 88 -2.71 6.00 6.16
N LEU A 89 -2.39 5.60 7.39
CA LEU A 89 -2.49 4.20 7.81
C LEU A 89 -3.96 3.72 7.80
N ASN A 90 -4.89 4.55 8.26
CA ASN A 90 -6.32 4.23 8.22
C ASN A 90 -6.85 4.18 6.79
N GLN A 91 -6.43 5.11 5.93
CA GLN A 91 -6.77 5.09 4.51
C GLN A 91 -6.25 3.82 3.81
N LEU A 92 -5.01 3.44 4.10
CA LEU A 92 -4.41 2.20 3.58
C LEU A 92 -5.22 0.97 4.02
N ARG A 93 -5.55 0.87 5.31
CA ARG A 93 -6.36 -0.23 5.85
C ARG A 93 -7.76 -0.27 5.26
N SER A 94 -8.37 0.89 5.01
CA SER A 94 -9.66 0.97 4.32
C SER A 94 -9.54 0.46 2.90
N ALA A 95 -8.53 0.92 2.14
CA ALA A 95 -8.30 0.49 0.76
C ALA A 95 -8.06 -1.03 0.67
N ILE A 96 -7.29 -1.61 1.61
CA ILE A 96 -7.07 -3.06 1.70
C ILE A 96 -8.37 -3.84 1.95
N ARG A 97 -9.26 -3.35 2.83
CA ARG A 97 -10.53 -4.02 3.13
C ARG A 97 -11.49 -4.02 1.96
N HIS A 98 -11.50 -2.95 1.17
CA HIS A 98 -12.35 -2.81 -0.01
C HIS A 98 -11.70 -3.38 -1.28
N TYR A 99 -10.40 -3.70 -1.20
CA TYR A 99 -9.65 -4.41 -2.23
C TYR A 99 -8.98 -5.68 -1.66
N PRO A 100 -9.77 -6.66 -1.18
CA PRO A 100 -9.22 -7.96 -0.85
C PRO A 100 -8.83 -8.59 -2.18
N HIS A 101 -7.56 -8.47 -2.55
CA HIS A 101 -6.87 -9.25 -3.57
C HIS A 101 -7.79 -10.11 -4.46
N SER A 102 -8.15 -9.58 -5.64
CA SER A 102 -8.47 -10.43 -6.78
C SER A 102 -7.20 -11.21 -7.15
N VAL A 103 -6.90 -12.26 -6.39
CA VAL A 103 -5.84 -13.24 -6.67
C VAL A 103 -6.40 -14.44 -7.41
N ASN A 104 -7.70 -14.46 -7.72
CA ASN A 104 -8.28 -15.43 -8.62
C ASN A 104 -8.37 -14.86 -10.04
N ASN A 105 -7.22 -14.84 -10.71
CA ASN A 105 -7.17 -15.05 -12.16
C ASN A 105 -7.62 -16.49 -12.48
N THR A 106 -8.88 -16.81 -12.21
CA THR A 106 -9.59 -17.86 -12.92
C THR A 106 -10.45 -17.14 -13.95
N PRO A 107 -10.18 -17.26 -15.26
CA PRO A 107 -11.22 -16.92 -16.23
C PRO A 107 -12.43 -17.74 -15.81
N ASN A 108 -13.52 -17.07 -15.43
CA ASN A 108 -14.81 -17.70 -15.28
C ASN A 108 -15.19 -18.21 -16.67
N PHE A 109 -14.75 -19.43 -17.00
CA PHE A 109 -15.40 -20.29 -17.96
C PHE A 109 -16.78 -20.57 -17.38
N TYR A 110 -17.71 -19.66 -17.61
CA TYR A 110 -19.11 -20.04 -17.61
C TYR A 110 -19.25 -21.08 -18.73
N PRO A 111 -19.60 -22.35 -18.44
CA PRO A 111 -19.99 -23.24 -19.52
C PRO A 111 -21.21 -22.60 -20.19
N ALA A 112 -21.12 -22.37 -21.50
CA ALA A 112 -22.24 -21.88 -22.28
C ALA A 112 -23.47 -22.76 -22.00
N PRO A 113 -24.67 -22.17 -21.81
CA PRO A 113 -25.87 -22.95 -21.57
C PRO A 113 -26.09 -23.91 -22.75
N PRO A 114 -26.49 -25.17 -22.49
CA PRO A 114 -26.72 -26.13 -23.56
C PRO A 114 -27.81 -25.59 -24.49
N ILE A 115 -27.50 -25.52 -25.78
CA ILE A 115 -28.47 -25.23 -26.82
C ILE A 115 -29.47 -26.38 -26.81
N ALA A 116 -30.67 -26.13 -26.27
CA ALA A 116 -31.79 -27.04 -26.41
C ALA A 116 -32.12 -27.18 -27.89
N ARG A 117 -32.01 -28.40 -28.42
CA ARG A 117 -32.56 -28.79 -29.73
C ARG A 117 -34.01 -29.21 -29.57
#